data_AF-A0A951DSK2-F1
#
_entry.id   AF-A0A951DSK2-F1
#
_cell.length_a   1.000
_cell.length_b   1.000
_cell.length_c   1.000
_cell.angle_alpha   90.00
_cell.angle_beta   90.00
_cell.angle_gamma   90.00
#
_symmetry.space_group_name_H-M   'P 1'
#
loop_
_entity.id
_entity.type
_entity.pdbx_description
1 polymer ?
#
loop_
_entity_poly.entity_id
_entity_poly.type
_entity_poly.pdbx_seq_one_letter_code
_entity_poly.pdbx_strand_id
1 'polypeptide(L)'
;MSFVRAVVRHNAYADSITLLQVSAAITELEGVIDAALVMGTELNMALLRDSGLLTQPLDAGLNDLVIAVRAHDAATAETAVEQAERLLAQQRPGRQAGVDRAEEPRSLRSALRQQPDSNVALVSVPGPYAAGAARQALALGVHVFLFSDNVSVEDEVQLKRQGREKGILVMGPDCGTAILNGVALGFANVVRRGRVGLIGASGTGIQEVSCLLDRAGDGISHA
;
A
#
# COMPACT_ATOMS: atom_id res chain seq x y z
N MET A 1 -26.48 18.08 -5.12
CA MET A 1 -25.20 18.83 -5.06
C MET A 1 -24.22 17.94 -4.34
N SER A 2 -22.93 18.01 -4.67
CA SER A 2 -21.88 17.31 -3.92
C SER A 2 -20.92 18.34 -3.35
N PHE A 3 -20.37 18.03 -2.19
CA PHE A 3 -19.42 18.87 -1.48
C PHE A 3 -18.08 18.16 -1.43
N VAL A 4 -16.99 18.89 -1.72
CA VAL A 4 -15.63 18.36 -1.70
C VAL A 4 -14.87 19.02 -0.56
N ARG A 5 -14.33 18.19 0.33
CA ARG A 5 -13.46 18.61 1.43
C ARG A 5 -12.10 17.94 1.26
N ALA A 6 -11.07 18.75 1.12
CA ALA A 6 -9.69 18.28 1.11
C ALA A 6 -8.88 18.99 2.21
N VAL A 7 -8.05 18.24 2.92
CA VAL A 7 -7.19 18.74 4.00
C VAL A 7 -5.78 18.20 3.86
N VAL A 8 -4.79 19.03 4.19
CA VAL A 8 -3.37 18.65 4.25
C VAL A 8 -2.96 18.49 5.71
N ARG A 9 -2.17 17.47 5.98
CA ARG A 9 -1.49 17.26 7.26
C ARG A 9 0.00 17.24 7.02
N HIS A 10 0.64 18.34 7.39
CA HIS A 10 2.06 18.50 7.19
C HIS A 10 2.87 17.56 8.09
N ASN A 11 3.91 16.95 7.53
CA ASN A 11 4.78 15.98 8.22
C ASN A 11 4.01 14.81 8.86
N ALA A 12 2.82 14.48 8.34
CA ALA A 12 2.06 13.33 8.76
C ALA A 12 2.25 12.23 7.71
N TYR A 13 2.94 11.17 8.11
CA TYR A 13 3.17 10.00 7.27
C TYR A 13 2.33 8.82 7.73
N ALA A 14 1.77 8.10 6.77
CA ALA A 14 1.34 6.72 6.91
C ALA A 14 1.72 5.97 5.63
N ASP A 15 1.99 4.68 5.75
CA ASP A 15 2.32 3.86 4.58
C ASP A 15 1.12 3.73 3.64
N SER A 16 1.41 3.46 2.36
CA SER A 16 0.38 3.43 1.32
C SER A 16 -0.72 2.41 1.60
N ILE A 17 -0.41 1.27 2.23
CA ILE A 17 -1.41 0.24 2.55
C ILE A 17 -2.38 0.77 3.60
N THR A 18 -1.86 1.37 4.67
CA THR A 18 -2.65 2.07 5.68
C THR A 18 -3.56 3.12 5.03
N LEU A 19 -3.02 3.96 4.14
CA LEU A 19 -3.81 4.98 3.44
C LEU A 19 -4.93 4.40 2.59
N LEU A 20 -4.66 3.30 1.87
CA LEU A 20 -5.64 2.60 1.04
C LEU A 20 -6.76 1.96 1.87
N GLN A 21 -6.41 1.31 2.97
CA GLN A 21 -7.39 0.70 3.89
C GLN A 21 -8.31 1.76 4.48
N VAL A 22 -7.75 2.89 4.93
CA VAL A 22 -8.55 4.00 5.45
C VAL A 22 -9.40 4.62 4.34
N SER A 23 -8.86 4.81 3.13
CA SER A 23 -9.63 5.34 1.98
C SER A 23 -10.84 4.46 1.69
N ALA A 24 -10.67 3.14 1.60
CA ALA A 24 -11.75 2.20 1.36
C ALA A 24 -12.83 2.28 2.47
N ALA A 25 -12.41 2.29 3.74
CA ALA A 25 -13.34 2.39 4.87
C ALA A 25 -14.14 3.71 4.89
N ILE A 26 -13.54 4.81 4.45
CA ILE A 26 -14.22 6.11 4.37
C ILE A 26 -15.19 6.17 3.19
N THR A 27 -14.83 5.58 2.04
CA THR A 27 -15.72 5.49 0.87
C THR A 27 -16.98 4.68 1.15
N GLU A 28 -16.95 3.75 2.10
CA GLU A 28 -18.13 2.95 2.51
C GLU A 28 -19.10 3.70 3.45
N LEU A 29 -18.75 4.91 3.94
CA LEU A 29 -19.63 5.67 4.82
C LEU A 29 -20.87 6.18 4.09
N GLU A 30 -22.01 6.14 4.77
CA GLU A 30 -23.27 6.64 4.22
C GLU A 30 -23.15 8.12 3.85
N GLY A 31 -23.50 8.43 2.59
CA GLY A 31 -23.47 9.78 2.05
C GLY A 31 -22.10 10.27 1.54
N VAL A 32 -21.05 9.45 1.67
CA VAL A 32 -19.80 9.64 0.95
C VAL A 32 -19.96 9.10 -0.47
N ILE A 33 -19.56 9.92 -1.45
CA ILE A 33 -19.58 9.56 -2.87
C ILE A 33 -18.23 8.94 -3.26
N ASP A 34 -17.13 9.52 -2.75
CA ASP A 34 -15.77 9.09 -3.05
C ASP A 34 -14.79 9.65 -2.01
N ALA A 35 -13.73 8.92 -1.71
CA ALA A 35 -12.69 9.36 -0.78
C ALA A 35 -11.31 8.78 -1.15
N ALA A 36 -10.27 9.60 -0.96
CA ALA A 36 -8.90 9.19 -1.18
C ALA A 36 -7.98 9.84 -0.14
N LEU A 37 -7.10 9.02 0.42
CA LEU A 37 -5.98 9.42 1.25
C LEU A 37 -4.68 9.10 0.53
N VAL A 38 -3.84 10.10 0.32
CA VAL A 38 -2.62 9.99 -0.48
C VAL A 38 -1.50 10.85 0.09
N MET A 39 -0.25 10.50 -0.21
CA MET A 39 0.88 11.41 0.00
C MET A 39 0.88 12.51 -1.06
N GLY A 40 1.33 13.72 -0.72
CA GLY A 40 1.38 14.92 -1.58
C GLY A 40 2.41 14.87 -2.71
N THR A 41 2.53 13.74 -3.42
CA THR A 41 3.31 13.61 -4.65
C THR A 41 2.58 14.27 -5.82
N GLU A 42 3.30 14.77 -6.83
CA GLU A 42 2.70 15.40 -8.01
C GLU A 42 1.68 14.49 -8.72
N LEU A 43 2.01 13.19 -8.86
CA LEU A 43 1.13 12.18 -9.46
C LEU A 43 -0.19 12.05 -8.68
N ASN A 44 -0.11 11.83 -7.36
CA ASN A 44 -1.32 11.72 -6.53
C ASN A 44 -2.17 12.99 -6.56
N MET A 45 -1.53 14.17 -6.52
CA MET A 45 -2.25 15.45 -6.61
C MET A 45 -2.95 15.63 -7.96
N ALA A 46 -2.37 15.13 -9.06
CA ALA A 46 -3.03 15.09 -10.35
C ALA A 46 -4.24 14.14 -10.33
N LEU A 47 -4.08 12.92 -9.81
CA LEU A 47 -5.16 11.94 -9.68
C LEU A 47 -6.36 12.47 -8.88
N LEU A 48 -6.12 13.20 -7.79
CA LEU A 48 -7.20 13.83 -7.01
C LEU A 48 -7.97 14.91 -7.78
N ARG A 49 -7.30 15.66 -8.67
CA ARG A 49 -7.96 16.66 -9.52
C ARG A 49 -8.83 15.97 -10.57
N ASP A 50 -8.27 14.97 -11.23
CA ASP A 50 -8.95 14.24 -12.30
C ASP A 50 -10.17 13.46 -11.79
N SER A 51 -10.11 12.94 -10.56
CA SER A 51 -11.26 12.28 -9.91
C SER A 51 -12.31 13.26 -9.36
N GLY A 52 -12.03 14.57 -9.39
CA GLY A 52 -12.90 15.61 -8.81
C GLY A 52 -12.95 15.60 -7.28
N LEU A 53 -11.93 15.03 -6.63
CA LEU A 53 -11.70 15.07 -5.18
C LEU A 53 -10.88 16.30 -4.75
N LEU A 54 -10.35 17.06 -5.72
CA LEU A 54 -9.60 18.29 -5.47
C LEU A 54 -10.12 19.44 -6.35
N THR A 55 -10.84 20.38 -5.75
CA THR A 55 -11.44 21.54 -6.45
C THR A 55 -10.57 22.79 -6.43
N GLN A 56 -9.56 22.83 -5.56
CA GLN A 56 -8.63 23.94 -5.39
C GLN A 56 -7.21 23.43 -5.16
N PRO A 57 -6.16 24.15 -5.58
CA PRO A 57 -4.79 23.74 -5.31
C PRO A 57 -4.53 23.69 -3.80
N LEU A 58 -3.80 22.66 -3.38
CA LEU A 58 -3.30 22.50 -2.01
C LEU A 58 -1.78 22.56 -2.03
N ASP A 59 -1.21 23.19 -1.02
CA ASP A 59 0.22 23.13 -0.75
C ASP A 59 0.51 21.86 0.06
N ALA A 60 0.99 20.82 -0.62
CA ALA A 60 1.33 19.54 -0.02
C ALA A 60 2.59 18.98 -0.69
N GLY A 61 3.58 18.60 0.12
CA GLY A 61 4.80 17.96 -0.34
C GLY A 61 4.79 16.43 -0.20
N LEU A 62 5.88 15.80 -0.60
CA LEU A 62 6.09 14.33 -0.56
C LEU A 62 5.89 13.71 0.84
N ASN A 63 6.07 14.50 1.91
CA ASN A 63 5.94 14.06 3.30
C ASN A 63 4.60 14.45 3.95
N ASP A 64 3.69 15.03 3.17
CA ASP A 64 2.41 15.51 3.66
C ASP A 64 1.30 14.55 3.24
N LEU A 65 0.42 14.24 4.19
CA LEU A 65 -0.77 13.46 3.93
C LEU A 65 -1.89 14.39 3.45
N VAL A 66 -2.54 14.01 2.36
CA VAL A 66 -3.74 14.65 1.84
C VAL A 66 -4.92 13.71 2.04
N ILE A 67 -5.97 14.21 2.70
CA ILE A 67 -7.25 13.51 2.87
C ILE A 67 -8.27 14.29 2.04
N ALA A 68 -8.87 13.65 1.05
CA ALA A 68 -9.86 14.24 0.17
C ALA A 68 -11.14 13.40 0.17
N VAL A 69 -12.28 14.05 0.45
CA VAL A 69 -13.60 13.42 0.54
C VAL A 69 -14.60 14.22 -0.28
N ARG A 70 -15.39 13.53 -1.09
CA ARG A 70 -16.58 14.07 -1.75
C ARG A 70 -17.83 13.41 -1.20
N ALA A 71 -18.78 14.20 -0.71
CA ALA A 71 -20.02 13.72 -0.08
C ALA A 71 -21.24 14.49 -0.61
N HIS A 72 -22.45 14.06 -0.23
CA HIS A 72 -23.70 14.75 -0.59
C HIS A 72 -23.85 16.13 0.05
N ASP A 73 -23.25 16.33 1.23
CA ASP A 73 -23.31 17.58 1.97
C ASP A 73 -22.00 17.84 2.74
N ALA A 74 -21.85 19.06 3.24
CA ALA A 74 -20.65 19.50 3.93
C ALA A 74 -20.45 18.82 5.30
N ALA A 75 -21.53 18.49 6.02
CA ALA A 75 -21.45 17.89 7.34
C ALA A 75 -20.93 16.44 7.25
N THR A 76 -21.42 15.68 6.27
CA THR A 76 -20.94 14.33 5.95
C THR A 76 -19.46 14.36 5.53
N ALA A 77 -19.06 15.32 4.69
CA ALA A 77 -17.67 15.46 4.27
C ALA A 77 -16.71 15.74 5.44
N GLU A 78 -17.07 16.67 6.35
CA GLU A 78 -16.25 16.96 7.54
C GLU A 78 -16.20 15.75 8.50
N THR A 79 -17.35 15.11 8.74
CA THR A 79 -17.42 13.91 9.61
C THR A 79 -16.54 12.78 9.07
N ALA A 80 -16.53 12.57 7.76
CA ALA A 80 -15.70 11.57 7.09
C ALA A 80 -14.21 11.90 7.22
N VAL A 81 -13.81 13.17 7.09
CA VAL A 81 -12.42 13.60 7.34
C VAL A 81 -12.03 13.33 8.80
N GLU A 82 -12.86 13.70 9.77
CA GLU A 82 -12.59 13.42 11.20
C GLU A 82 -12.48 11.92 11.50
N GLN A 83 -13.29 11.09 10.83
CA GLN A 83 -13.22 9.64 10.96
C GLN A 83 -11.92 9.09 10.35
N ALA A 84 -11.49 9.62 9.20
CA ALA A 84 -10.23 9.23 8.56
C ALA A 84 -9.04 9.52 9.49
N GLU A 85 -9.03 10.70 10.12
CA GLU A 85 -8.00 11.06 11.10
C GLU A 85 -7.99 10.14 12.32
N ARG A 86 -9.17 9.77 12.83
CA ARG A 86 -9.29 8.83 13.95
C ARG A 86 -8.72 7.46 13.59
N LEU A 87 -9.04 6.93 12.41
CA LEU A 87 -8.53 5.64 11.95
C LEU A 87 -7.00 5.66 11.80
N LEU A 88 -6.45 6.72 11.22
CA LEU A 88 -5.00 6.89 11.11
C LEU A 88 -4.32 7.00 12.47
N ALA A 89 -4.94 7.70 13.43
CA ALA A 89 -4.40 7.81 14.78
C ALA A 89 -4.42 6.48 15.54
N GLN A 90 -5.44 5.64 15.32
CA GLN A 90 -5.54 4.30 15.93
C GLN A 90 -4.54 3.31 15.37
N GLN A 91 -4.12 3.47 14.11
CA GLN A 91 -3.09 2.63 13.49
C GLN A 91 -1.65 3.03 13.87
N ARG A 92 -1.44 4.15 14.56
CA ARG A 92 -0.12 4.48 15.11
C ARG A 92 0.22 3.50 16.24
N PRO A 93 1.33 2.73 16.14
CA PRO A 93 1.72 1.80 17.20
C PRO A 93 2.10 2.61 18.44
N GLY A 94 1.20 2.63 19.44
CA GLY A 94 1.47 3.34 20.70
C GLY A 94 0.30 3.59 21.65
N ARG A 95 -0.97 3.45 21.26
CA ARG A 95 -2.10 3.72 22.18
C ARG A 95 -3.32 2.82 21.95
N GLN A 96 -3.20 1.54 22.27
CA GLN A 96 -4.36 0.74 22.69
C GLN A 96 -4.08 0.23 24.10
N ALA A 97 -4.67 0.89 25.10
CA ALA A 97 -4.70 0.39 26.45
C ALA A 97 -5.70 -0.77 26.51
N GLY A 98 -5.24 -1.99 26.84
CA GLY A 98 -6.13 -3.04 27.35
C GLY A 98 -6.26 -4.35 26.56
N VAL A 99 -5.38 -4.64 25.60
CA VAL A 99 -5.31 -6.01 25.03
C VAL A 99 -3.85 -6.44 25.05
N ASP A 100 -3.55 -7.60 25.65
CA ASP A 100 -2.25 -8.27 25.63
C ASP A 100 -1.89 -8.69 24.18
N ARG A 101 -1.64 -7.72 23.32
CA ARG A 101 -0.95 -7.95 22.05
C ARG A 101 0.52 -8.08 22.40
N ALA A 102 1.10 -9.26 22.13
CA ALA A 102 2.55 -9.43 22.14
C ALA A 102 3.19 -8.23 21.45
N GLU A 103 4.21 -7.62 22.07
CA GLU A 103 4.81 -6.38 21.57
C GLU A 103 5.12 -6.50 20.08
N GLU A 104 4.46 -5.66 19.28
CA GLU A 104 4.66 -5.63 17.83
C GLU A 104 6.15 -5.40 17.53
N PRO A 105 6.75 -6.23 16.65
CA PRO A 105 8.16 -6.18 16.41
C PRO A 105 8.55 -4.86 15.73
N ARG A 106 9.46 -4.10 16.35
CA ARG A 106 9.95 -2.81 15.80
C ARG A 106 11.12 -2.95 14.81
N SER A 107 11.48 -4.20 14.46
CA SER A 107 12.56 -4.49 13.51
C SER A 107 12.30 -5.82 12.80
N LEU A 108 12.84 -5.97 11.59
CA LEU A 108 12.79 -7.24 10.86
C LEU A 108 13.42 -8.39 11.66
N ARG A 109 14.51 -8.12 12.39
CA ARG A 109 15.17 -9.12 13.25
C ARG A 109 14.27 -9.58 14.39
N SER A 110 13.55 -8.67 15.05
CA SER A 110 12.60 -9.07 16.10
C SER A 110 11.41 -9.81 15.52
N ALA A 111 10.92 -9.39 14.36
CA ALA A 111 9.83 -10.08 13.67
C ALA A 111 10.20 -11.52 13.32
N LEU A 112 11.38 -11.76 12.75
CA LEU A 112 11.87 -13.11 12.45
C LEU A 112 12.15 -13.95 13.71
N ARG A 113 12.52 -13.35 14.83
CA ARG A 113 12.63 -14.11 16.09
C ARG A 113 11.26 -14.57 16.60
N GLN A 114 10.23 -13.74 16.44
CA GLN A 114 8.86 -14.08 16.83
C GLN A 114 8.23 -15.07 15.84
N GLN A 115 8.56 -14.97 14.55
CA GLN A 115 8.07 -15.83 13.48
C GLN A 115 9.23 -16.29 12.56
N PRO A 116 9.96 -17.35 12.95
CA PRO A 116 11.15 -17.81 12.23
C PRO A 116 10.88 -18.31 10.81
N ASP A 117 9.67 -18.78 10.53
CA ASP A 117 9.29 -19.37 9.24
C ASP A 117 8.89 -18.31 8.19
N SER A 118 8.87 -17.03 8.55
CA SER A 118 8.57 -15.94 7.62
C SER A 118 9.65 -15.83 6.53
N ASN A 119 9.22 -15.86 5.27
CA ASN A 119 10.12 -15.96 4.11
C ASN A 119 9.95 -14.83 3.08
N VAL A 120 8.95 -13.95 3.24
CA VAL A 120 8.73 -12.75 2.41
C VAL A 120 8.60 -11.52 3.31
N ALA A 121 9.28 -10.43 2.95
CA ALA A 121 9.14 -9.11 3.55
C ALA A 121 8.43 -8.18 2.55
N LEU A 122 7.28 -7.66 2.96
CA LEU A 122 6.59 -6.59 2.25
C LEU A 122 7.14 -5.24 2.72
N VAL A 123 7.64 -4.44 1.78
CA VAL A 123 8.22 -3.12 2.05
C VAL A 123 7.36 -2.04 1.39
N SER A 124 6.69 -1.24 2.21
CA SER A 124 5.79 -0.13 1.82
C SER A 124 6.13 1.20 2.53
N VAL A 125 7.41 1.41 2.83
CA VAL A 125 7.92 2.66 3.45
C VAL A 125 8.14 3.76 2.37
N PRO A 126 8.43 5.03 2.71
CA PRO A 126 8.70 6.03 1.68
C PRO A 126 9.89 5.63 0.80
N GLY A 127 9.82 5.95 -0.50
CA GLY A 127 10.84 5.61 -1.50
C GLY A 127 12.30 5.85 -1.06
N PRO A 128 12.65 7.02 -0.49
CA PRO A 128 14.00 7.31 -0.01
C PRO A 128 14.54 6.31 1.04
N TYR A 129 13.67 5.63 1.77
CA TYR A 129 14.03 4.65 2.80
C TYR A 129 13.84 3.20 2.35
N ALA A 130 13.11 2.96 1.26
CA ALA A 130 12.68 1.65 0.83
C ALA A 130 13.85 0.74 0.44
N ALA A 131 14.86 1.28 -0.25
CA ALA A 131 16.07 0.53 -0.58
C ALA A 131 16.84 0.08 0.68
N GLY A 132 16.87 0.93 1.72
CA GLY A 132 17.47 0.58 3.01
C GLY A 132 16.73 -0.55 3.71
N ALA A 133 15.40 -0.50 3.75
CA ALA A 133 14.56 -1.55 4.31
C ALA A 133 14.70 -2.88 3.54
N ALA A 134 14.69 -2.84 2.20
CA ALA A 134 14.89 -4.00 1.35
C ALA A 134 16.27 -4.65 1.57
N ARG A 135 17.35 -3.85 1.67
CA ARG A 135 18.69 -4.37 1.99
C ARG A 135 18.74 -5.10 3.33
N GLN A 136 18.00 -4.63 4.34
CA GLN A 136 17.92 -5.31 5.63
C GLN A 136 17.22 -6.67 5.51
N ALA A 137 16.12 -6.76 4.75
CA ALA A 137 15.44 -8.03 4.49
C ALA A 137 16.34 -9.02 3.72
N LEU A 138 17.03 -8.55 2.68
CA LEU A 138 18.00 -9.36 1.92
C LEU A 138 19.19 -9.81 2.78
N ALA A 139 19.63 -8.99 3.75
CA ALA A 139 20.66 -9.38 4.71
C ALA A 139 20.22 -10.55 5.61
N LEU A 140 18.92 -10.68 5.85
CA LEU A 140 18.32 -11.71 6.70
C LEU A 140 17.87 -12.96 5.93
N GLY A 141 18.09 -13.01 4.61
CA GLY A 141 17.73 -14.19 3.82
C GLY A 141 16.27 -14.24 3.35
N VAL A 142 15.54 -13.13 3.46
CA VAL A 142 14.10 -13.08 3.21
C VAL A 142 13.81 -12.50 1.82
N HIS A 143 12.88 -13.09 1.07
CA HIS A 143 12.40 -12.53 -0.20
C HIS A 143 11.79 -11.16 -0.01
N VAL A 144 11.87 -10.30 -1.02
CA VAL A 144 11.37 -8.92 -0.92
C VAL A 144 10.25 -8.69 -1.92
N PHE A 145 9.10 -8.24 -1.41
CA PHE A 145 8.06 -7.58 -2.19
C PHE A 145 8.15 -6.07 -1.90
N LEU A 146 8.74 -5.33 -2.83
CA LEU A 146 9.00 -3.90 -2.74
C LEU A 146 7.86 -3.13 -3.40
N PHE A 147 6.84 -2.84 -2.61
CA PHE A 147 5.68 -2.07 -3.03
C PHE A 147 6.03 -0.60 -3.24
N SER A 148 6.93 -0.06 -2.41
CA SER A 148 7.35 1.34 -2.47
C SER A 148 7.84 1.75 -3.86
N ASP A 149 7.32 2.87 -4.34
CA ASP A 149 7.80 3.61 -5.51
C ASP A 149 8.85 4.67 -5.10
N ASN A 150 9.42 5.40 -6.06
CA ASN A 150 10.43 6.45 -5.88
C ASN A 150 11.76 5.91 -5.32
N VAL A 151 12.16 4.73 -5.82
CA VAL A 151 13.48 4.13 -5.59
C VAL A 151 14.32 4.34 -6.84
N SER A 152 15.60 4.70 -6.67
CA SER A 152 16.49 4.92 -7.81
C SER A 152 16.71 3.64 -8.61
N VAL A 153 16.93 3.77 -9.92
CA VAL A 153 17.25 2.61 -10.79
C VAL A 153 18.57 1.96 -10.33
N GLU A 154 19.52 2.76 -9.85
CA GLU A 154 20.77 2.28 -9.29
C GLU A 154 20.54 1.38 -8.06
N ASP A 155 19.67 1.81 -7.14
CA ASP A 155 19.28 1.00 -5.97
C ASP A 155 18.55 -0.27 -6.40
N GLU A 156 17.59 -0.19 -7.34
CA GLU A 156 16.90 -1.37 -7.88
C GLU A 156 17.88 -2.40 -8.43
N VAL A 157 18.82 -1.97 -9.28
CA VAL A 157 19.82 -2.85 -9.89
C VAL A 157 20.70 -3.50 -8.82
N GLN A 158 21.11 -2.74 -7.80
CA GLN A 158 21.90 -3.27 -6.68
C GLN A 158 21.10 -4.31 -5.87
N LEU A 159 19.84 -4.02 -5.53
CA LEU A 159 18.97 -4.92 -4.79
C LEU A 159 18.74 -6.23 -5.56
N LYS A 160 18.44 -6.17 -6.86
CA LYS A 160 18.22 -7.35 -7.70
C LYS A 160 19.49 -8.18 -7.88
N ARG A 161 20.66 -7.54 -8.01
CA ARG A 161 21.96 -8.24 -8.05
C ARG A 161 22.24 -8.96 -6.73
N GLN A 162 22.06 -8.27 -5.60
CA GLN A 162 22.24 -8.86 -4.27
C GLN A 162 21.27 -10.03 -4.03
N GLY A 163 19.99 -9.87 -4.42
CA GLY A 163 19.00 -10.94 -4.37
C GLY A 163 19.45 -12.17 -5.17
N ARG A 164 19.88 -11.96 -6.43
CA ARG A 164 20.38 -13.02 -7.30
C ARG A 164 21.59 -13.76 -6.70
N GLU A 165 22.57 -13.03 -6.16
CA GLU A 165 23.76 -13.62 -5.53
C GLU A 165 23.41 -14.52 -4.34
N LYS A 166 22.31 -14.24 -3.64
CA LYS A 166 21.84 -15.00 -2.49
C LYS A 166 20.77 -16.04 -2.82
N GLY A 167 20.30 -16.13 -4.06
CA GLY A 167 19.16 -16.98 -4.43
C GLY A 167 17.82 -16.48 -3.87
N ILE A 168 17.70 -15.16 -3.64
CA ILE A 168 16.52 -14.52 -3.05
C ILE A 168 15.82 -13.67 -4.11
N LEU A 169 14.51 -13.87 -4.27
CA LEU A 169 13.67 -13.05 -5.14
C LEU A 169 13.46 -11.62 -4.60
N VAL A 170 13.59 -10.63 -5.49
CA VAL A 170 13.24 -9.23 -5.27
C VAL A 170 12.20 -8.83 -6.32
N MET A 171 10.95 -8.62 -5.88
CA MET A 171 9.85 -8.10 -6.68
C MET A 171 9.75 -6.59 -6.45
N GLY A 172 9.89 -5.79 -7.51
CA GLY A 172 9.85 -4.32 -7.44
C GLY A 172 11.19 -3.63 -7.71
N PRO A 173 11.33 -2.32 -7.43
CA PRO A 173 10.37 -1.43 -6.76
C PRO A 173 9.08 -1.20 -7.56
N ASP A 174 8.12 -0.49 -6.96
CA ASP A 174 6.80 -0.23 -7.55
C ASP A 174 6.06 -1.53 -7.95
N CYS A 175 6.25 -2.59 -7.17
CA CYS A 175 5.52 -3.83 -7.37
C CYS A 175 4.17 -3.76 -6.65
N GLY A 176 3.13 -3.41 -7.41
CA GLY A 176 1.78 -3.24 -6.85
C GLY A 176 1.04 -4.55 -6.56
N THR A 177 1.35 -5.65 -7.24
CA THR A 177 0.55 -6.89 -7.23
C THR A 177 1.44 -8.13 -7.24
N ALA A 178 1.19 -9.06 -6.33
CA ALA A 178 1.59 -10.46 -6.46
C ALA A 178 0.59 -11.39 -5.76
N ILE A 179 0.49 -12.63 -6.24
CA ILE A 179 -0.24 -13.73 -5.61
C ILE A 179 0.71 -14.92 -5.49
N LEU A 180 1.24 -15.17 -4.30
CA LEU A 180 2.20 -16.25 -4.07
C LEU A 180 1.52 -17.40 -3.32
N ASN A 181 1.33 -18.54 -3.99
CA ASN A 181 0.67 -19.72 -3.43
C ASN A 181 -0.73 -19.40 -2.87
N GLY A 182 -1.45 -18.51 -3.55
CA GLY A 182 -2.77 -18.03 -3.11
C GLY A 182 -2.74 -16.92 -2.06
N VAL A 183 -1.56 -16.50 -1.59
CA VAL A 183 -1.40 -15.36 -0.68
C VAL A 183 -1.31 -14.07 -1.50
N ALA A 184 -2.24 -13.15 -1.25
CA ALA A 184 -2.26 -11.82 -1.84
C ALA A 184 -1.19 -10.91 -1.21
N LEU A 185 -0.39 -10.24 -2.04
CA LEU A 185 0.57 -9.20 -1.66
C LEU A 185 0.28 -7.92 -2.47
N GLY A 186 0.10 -6.80 -1.76
CA GLY A 186 -0.32 -5.55 -2.37
C GLY A 186 -1.77 -5.60 -2.86
N PHE A 187 -2.02 -5.09 -4.06
CA PHE A 187 -3.32 -5.10 -4.73
C PHE A 187 -3.51 -6.40 -5.49
N ALA A 188 -4.38 -7.28 -4.99
CA ALA A 188 -4.64 -8.57 -5.62
C ALA A 188 -6.13 -8.93 -5.60
N ASN A 189 -6.51 -9.90 -6.42
CA ASN A 189 -7.87 -10.38 -6.56
C ASN A 189 -7.99 -11.79 -5.99
N VAL A 190 -9.13 -12.11 -5.38
CA VAL A 190 -9.45 -13.49 -5.00
C VAL A 190 -9.84 -14.24 -6.28
N VAL A 191 -8.98 -15.16 -6.70
CA VAL A 191 -9.15 -15.97 -7.91
C VAL A 191 -8.93 -17.44 -7.61
N ARG A 192 -9.50 -18.33 -8.42
CA ARG A 192 -9.35 -19.79 -8.28
C ARG A 192 -7.88 -20.20 -8.34
N ARG A 193 -7.53 -21.19 -7.50
CA ARG A 193 -6.28 -21.94 -7.63
C ARG A 193 -6.35 -22.77 -8.92
N GLY A 194 -5.27 -22.74 -9.70
CA GLY A 194 -5.15 -23.55 -10.90
C GLY A 194 -3.70 -23.73 -11.34
N ARG A 195 -3.51 -24.16 -12.58
CA ARG A 195 -2.21 -24.61 -13.10
C ARG A 195 -1.39 -23.49 -13.76
N VAL A 196 -1.97 -22.33 -14.00
CA VAL A 196 -1.34 -21.26 -14.77
C VAL A 196 -0.47 -20.41 -13.84
N GLY A 197 0.83 -20.28 -14.15
CA GLY A 197 1.71 -19.31 -13.49
C GLY A 197 1.77 -18.02 -14.30
N LEU A 198 1.55 -16.87 -13.66
CA LEU A 198 1.68 -15.56 -14.26
C LEU A 198 2.97 -14.88 -13.76
N ILE A 199 3.60 -14.13 -14.64
CA ILE A 199 4.71 -13.23 -14.33
C ILE A 199 4.45 -11.95 -15.13
N GLY A 200 4.44 -10.80 -14.46
CA GLY A 200 4.21 -9.52 -15.11
C GLY A 200 5.00 -8.39 -14.47
N ALA A 201 5.28 -7.35 -15.25
CA ALA A 201 5.86 -6.10 -14.80
C ALA A 201 4.79 -4.97 -14.77
N SER A 202 3.53 -5.35 -14.55
CA SER A 202 2.38 -4.44 -14.46
C SER A 202 1.38 -4.99 -13.45
N GLY A 203 1.06 -4.22 -12.43
CA GLY A 203 0.12 -4.62 -11.37
C GLY A 203 -1.28 -4.90 -11.92
N THR A 204 -1.91 -3.87 -12.50
CA THR A 204 -3.26 -4.01 -13.09
C THR A 204 -3.29 -4.99 -14.27
N GLY A 205 -2.19 -5.12 -15.02
CA GLY A 205 -2.05 -6.15 -16.06
C GLY A 205 -2.13 -7.57 -15.49
N ILE A 206 -1.45 -7.84 -14.37
CA ILE A 206 -1.56 -9.12 -13.65
C ILE A 206 -3.00 -9.33 -13.15
N GLN A 207 -3.60 -8.30 -12.53
CA GLN A 207 -4.96 -8.39 -12.00
C GLN A 207 -5.96 -8.76 -13.10
N GLU A 208 -5.90 -8.07 -14.24
CA GLU A 208 -6.81 -8.32 -15.37
C GLU A 208 -6.67 -9.76 -15.90
N VAL A 209 -5.44 -10.20 -16.19
CA VAL A 209 -5.21 -11.56 -16.71
C VAL A 209 -5.66 -12.61 -15.70
N SER A 210 -5.42 -12.41 -14.41
CA SER A 210 -5.86 -13.34 -13.36
C SER A 210 -7.39 -13.44 -13.28
N CYS A 211 -8.11 -12.32 -13.41
CA CYS A 211 -9.56 -12.28 -13.40
C CYS A 211 -10.16 -12.93 -14.67
N LEU A 212 -9.52 -12.74 -15.84
CA LEU A 212 -9.95 -13.37 -17.08
C LEU A 212 -9.82 -14.90 -17.03
N LEU A 213 -8.73 -15.41 -16.45
CA LEU A 213 -8.53 -16.85 -16.25
C LEU A 213 -9.59 -17.44 -15.31
N ASP A 214 -9.84 -16.78 -14.18
CA ASP A 214 -10.90 -17.18 -13.25
C ASP A 214 -12.26 -17.21 -13.96
N ARG A 215 -12.61 -16.14 -14.67
CA ARG A 215 -13.87 -16.03 -15.41
C ARG A 215 -14.01 -17.11 -16.49
N ALA A 216 -12.90 -17.53 -17.10
CA ALA A 216 -12.87 -18.61 -18.09
C ALA A 216 -12.99 -20.02 -17.48
N GLY A 217 -13.02 -20.16 -16.16
CA GLY A 217 -13.11 -21.45 -15.49
C GLY A 217 -11.76 -22.08 -15.12
N ASP A 218 -10.64 -21.45 -15.48
CA ASP A 218 -9.30 -21.87 -15.07
C ASP A 218 -8.91 -21.16 -13.75
N GLY A 219 -7.66 -21.30 -13.33
CA GLY A 219 -7.12 -20.63 -12.16
C GLY A 219 -5.60 -20.49 -12.21
N ILE A 220 -5.05 -19.75 -11.25
CA ILE A 220 -3.62 -19.48 -11.19
C ILE A 220 -2.93 -20.21 -10.04
N SER A 221 -1.68 -20.58 -10.26
CA SER A 221 -0.76 -21.08 -9.23
C SER A 221 -0.03 -19.93 -8.53
N HIS A 222 0.41 -18.93 -9.30
CA HIS A 222 1.06 -17.72 -8.82
C HIS A 222 0.82 -16.58 -9.82
N ALA A 223 0.95 -15.35 -9.37
CA ALA A 223 0.96 -14.17 -10.23
C ALA A 223 1.88 -13.08 -9.70
#